data_AF-A0A953ILU4-F1
#
_entry.id   AF-A0A953ILU4-F1
#
_cell.length_a   1.000
_cell.length_b   1.000
_cell.length_c   1.000
_cell.angle_alpha   90.00
_cell.angle_beta   90.00
_cell.angle_gamma   90.00
#
_symmetry.space_group_name_H-M   'P 1'
#
loop_
_entity.id
_entity.type
_entity.pdbx_description
1 polymer ?
#
loop_
_entity_poly.entity_id
_entity_poly.type
_entity_poly.pdbx_seq_one_letter_code
_entity_poly.pdbx_strand_id
1 'polypeptide(L)' 'QLLRAIQGPLPDLLFCPTGGINLGSYRDYLAEPNVVCVGGSWMISPQHIAQRDWNAVRQAAAETSL' A
#
# COMPACT_ATOMS: atom_id res chain seq x y z
N GLN A 1 6.32 -11.49 6.65
CA GLN A 1 6.52 -12.56 7.67
C GLN A 1 5.22 -13.17 8.24
N LEU A 2 4.16 -12.42 8.59
CA LEU A 2 2.84 -13.04 8.91
C LEU A 2 2.07 -13.47 7.64
N LEU A 3 1.98 -12.58 6.65
CA LEU A 3 1.18 -12.81 5.43
C LEU A 3 1.63 -14.08 4.70
N ARG A 4 2.95 -14.23 4.50
CA ARG A 4 3.56 -15.45 3.97
C ARG A 4 3.30 -16.71 4.79
N ALA A 5 3.19 -16.61 6.12
CA ALA A 5 2.91 -17.76 6.96
C ALA A 5 1.46 -18.26 6.80
N ILE A 6 0.51 -17.35 6.55
CA ILE A 6 -0.91 -17.70 6.35
C ILE A 6 -1.13 -18.43 5.02
N GLN A 7 -0.27 -18.23 4.02
CA GLN A 7 -0.35 -18.91 2.73
C GLN A 7 -0.25 -20.44 2.85
N GLY A 8 0.43 -20.97 3.88
CA GLY A 8 0.50 -22.41 4.13
C GLY A 8 -0.86 -23.04 4.44
N PRO A 9 -1.53 -22.65 5.55
CA PRO A 9 -2.83 -23.22 5.93
C PRO A 9 -3.99 -22.72 5.08
N LEU A 10 -3.90 -21.52 4.49
CA LEU A 10 -4.98 -20.87 3.75
C LEU A 10 -4.45 -20.32 2.41
N PRO A 11 -4.18 -21.21 1.43
CA PRO A 11 -3.47 -20.84 0.20
C PRO A 11 -4.27 -19.92 -0.73
N ASP A 12 -5.60 -19.97 -0.64
CA ASP A 12 -6.50 -19.19 -1.51
C ASP A 12 -6.80 -17.78 -0.97
N LEU A 13 -6.32 -17.44 0.24
CA LEU A 13 -6.56 -16.12 0.81
C LEU A 13 -5.64 -15.06 0.19
N LEU A 14 -6.27 -13.96 -0.20
CA LEU A 14 -5.62 -12.77 -0.72
C LEU A 14 -5.76 -11.62 0.28
N PHE A 15 -4.72 -10.78 0.36
CA PHE A 15 -4.61 -9.71 1.36
C PHE A 15 -4.45 -8.34 0.70
N CYS A 16 -5.01 -7.34 1.38
CA CYS A 16 -4.69 -5.93 1.15
C CYS A 16 -4.26 -5.32 2.49
N PRO A 17 -2.98 -5.46 2.90
CA PRO A 17 -2.52 -4.94 4.17
C PRO A 17 -2.63 -3.41 4.22
N THR A 18 -2.99 -2.92 5.41
CA THR A 18 -3.14 -1.49 5.72
C THR A 18 -2.58 -1.17 7.10
N GLY A 19 -2.14 0.07 7.30
CA GLY A 19 -1.66 0.57 8.59
C GLY A 19 -0.15 0.39 8.77
N GLY A 20 0.56 1.48 9.05
CA GLY A 20 2.02 1.48 9.23
C GLY A 20 2.86 1.31 7.94
N ILE A 21 2.22 1.19 6.78
CA ILE A 21 2.89 1.11 5.48
C ILE A 21 3.41 2.48 5.05
N ASN A 22 4.62 2.53 4.49
CA ASN A 22 5.26 3.74 4.01
C ASN A 22 6.06 3.46 2.72
N LEU A 23 6.68 4.50 2.16
CA LEU A 23 7.44 4.43 0.91
C LEU A 23 8.60 3.41 0.94
N GLY A 24 9.18 3.17 2.12
CA GLY A 24 10.25 2.20 2.29
C GLY A 24 9.78 0.76 2.44
N SER A 25 8.51 0.50 2.77
CA SER A 25 8.01 -0.85 3.08
C SER A 25 6.95 -1.38 2.12
N TYR A 26 6.20 -0.52 1.40
CA TYR A 26 5.05 -0.96 0.61
C TYR A 26 5.39 -1.99 -0.47
N ARG A 27 6.59 -1.91 -1.06
CA ARG A 27 7.07 -2.87 -2.08
C ARG A 27 7.33 -4.25 -1.49
N ASP A 28 7.79 -4.33 -0.25
CA ASP A 28 8.03 -5.61 0.42
C ASP A 28 6.72 -6.36 0.65
N TYR A 29 5.63 -5.63 0.94
CA TYR A 29 4.29 -6.22 1.02
C TYR A 29 3.80 -6.70 -0.35
N LEU A 30 3.95 -5.88 -1.40
CA LEU A 30 3.52 -6.22 -2.76
C LEU A 30 4.32 -7.38 -3.38
N ALA A 31 5.51 -7.67 -2.88
CA ALA A 31 6.30 -8.81 -3.30
C ALA A 31 5.77 -10.16 -2.76
N GLU A 32 4.89 -10.15 -1.75
CA GLU A 32 4.31 -11.39 -1.22
C GLU A 32 3.21 -11.91 -2.17
N PRO A 33 3.22 -13.19 -2.53
CA PRO A 33 2.35 -13.75 -3.58
C PRO A 33 0.85 -13.73 -3.23
N ASN A 34 0.53 -13.61 -1.94
CA ASN A 34 -0.84 -13.52 -1.46
C ASN A 34 -1.30 -12.07 -1.18
N VAL A 35 -0.54 -11.06 -1.62
CA VAL A 35 -0.90 -9.65 -1.48
C VAL A 35 -1.27 -9.08 -2.84
N VAL A 36 -2.50 -8.57 -2.96
CA VAL A 36 -3.03 -8.02 -4.23
C VAL A 36 -2.94 -6.49 -4.31
N CYS A 37 -2.96 -5.82 -3.16
CA CYS A 37 -2.84 -4.38 -3.05
C CYS A 37 -2.26 -3.99 -1.70
N VAL A 38 -1.84 -2.75 -1.56
CA VAL A 38 -1.47 -2.15 -0.28
C VAL A 38 -2.25 -0.86 -0.11
N GLY A 39 -2.73 -0.59 1.11
CA GLY A 39 -3.42 0.64 1.44
C GLY A 39 -2.66 1.44 2.50
N GLY A 40 -2.56 2.75 2.31
CA GLY A 40 -2.05 3.62 3.36
C GLY A 40 -2.09 5.09 3.01
N SER A 41 -1.96 5.91 4.05
CA SER A 41 -2.06 7.36 3.99
C SER A 41 -0.75 8.05 3.62
N TRP A 42 0.37 7.33 3.53
CA TRP A 42 1.69 7.94 3.36
C TRP A 42 1.83 8.75 2.06
N MET A 43 1.08 8.39 1.02
CA MET A 43 1.14 9.01 -0.30
C MET A 43 0.41 10.35 -0.33
N ILE A 44 -0.69 10.47 0.40
CA ILE A 44 -1.57 11.65 0.33
C ILE A 44 -1.67 12.26 1.72
N SER A 45 -0.97 13.37 1.92
CA SER A 45 -1.04 14.12 3.18
C SER A 45 -2.41 14.79 3.34
N PRO A 46 -2.89 15.00 4.59
CA PRO A 46 -4.07 15.81 4.84
C PRO A 46 -3.94 17.25 4.30
N GLN A 47 -2.71 17.79 4.21
CA GLN A 47 -2.45 19.10 3.63
C GLN A 47 -2.79 19.16 2.14
N HIS A 48 -2.42 18.13 1.35
CA HIS A 48 -2.79 18.08 -0.08
C HIS A 48 -4.30 18.21 -0.28
N ILE A 49 -5.08 17.54 0.58
CA ILE A 49 -6.55 17.59 0.53
C ILE A 49 -7.08 18.94 1.02
N ALA A 50 -6.58 19.46 2.15
CA ALA A 50 -7.01 20.73 2.72
C ALA A 50 -6.78 21.91 1.75
N GLN A 51 -5.69 21.87 0.99
CA GLN A 51 -5.33 22.88 0.00
C GLN A 51 -5.99 22.64 -1.37
N ARG A 52 -6.70 21.52 -1.54
CA ARG A 52 -7.24 21.05 -2.84
C ARG A 52 -6.16 20.96 -3.92
N ASP A 53 -4.95 20.58 -3.54
CA ASP A 53 -3.83 20.42 -4.46
C ASP A 53 -3.92 19.07 -5.17
N TRP A 54 -4.79 19.00 -6.18
CA TRP A 54 -5.01 17.81 -6.97
C TRP A 54 -3.82 17.43 -7.85
N ASN A 55 -2.89 18.36 -8.08
CA ASN A 55 -1.68 18.08 -8.82
C ASN A 55 -0.71 17.29 -7.95
N ALA A 56 -0.49 17.71 -6.70
CA ALA A 56 0.29 16.96 -5.73
C ALA A 56 -0.30 15.56 -5.47
N VAL A 57 -1.63 15.44 -5.35
CA VAL A 57 -2.30 14.13 -5.20
C VAL A 57 -2.02 13.22 -6.41
N ARG A 58 -2.15 13.75 -7.64
CA ARG A 58 -1.87 12.98 -8.85
C ARG A 58 -0.42 12.53 -8.93
N GLN A 59 0.51 13.43 -8.63
CA GLN A 59 1.93 13.12 -8.66
C GLN A 59 2.28 12.04 -7.64
N ALA A 60 1.82 12.20 -6.39
CA ALA A 60 2.07 11.21 -5.34
C ALA A 60 1.49 9.83 -5.70
N ALA A 61 0.28 9.77 -6.26
CA ALA A 61 -0.33 8.52 -6.70
C ALA A 61 0.46 7.86 -7.84
N ALA A 62 0.96 8.65 -8.80
CA ALA A 62 1.78 8.16 -9.91
C ALA A 62 3.12 7.60 -9.43
N GLU A 63 3.79 8.26 -8.48
CA GLU A 63 5.08 7.83 -7.92
C GLU A 63 5.00 6.49 -7.16
N THR A 64 3.81 6.14 -6.68
CA THR A 64 3.56 4.91 -5.92
C THR A 64 2.82 3.82 -6.68
N SER A 65 2.51 4.07 -7.95
CA SER A 65 1.97 3.04 -8.85
C SER A 65 3.09 2.10 -9.29
N LEU A 66 2.76 0.81 -9.46
CA LEU A 66 3.67 -0.20 -10.01
C LEU A 66 3.79 -0.09 -11.53
#